data_AF-A0A1C6K6I3-F1
#
_entry.id   AF-A0A1C6K6I3-F1
#
_cell.length_a   1.000
_cell.length_b   1.000
_cell.length_c   1.000
_cell.angle_alpha   90.00
_cell.angle_beta   90.00
_cell.angle_gamma   90.00
#
_symmetry.space_group_name_H-M   'P 1'
#
loop_
_entity.id
_entity.type
_entity.pdbx_description
1 polymer ?
#
loop_
_entity_poly.entity_id
_entity_poly.type
_entity_poly.pdbx_seq_one_letter_code
_entity_poly.pdbx_strand_id
1 'polypeptide(L)' 'MSDKKKVPFCTCDDHQCPFNPVNHDQGCTPCIAKNLKAGETPSCFFNKLDPEKKEDRGDYLHKDFARIVMKLHED' A
#
# COMPACT_ATOMS: atom_id res chain seq x y z
N MET A 1 15.97 -17.65 -14.58
CA MET A 1 14.75 -16.87 -14.32
C MET A 1 15.12 -15.87 -13.25
N SER A 2 15.21 -14.59 -13.61
CA SER A 2 15.86 -13.55 -12.80
C SER A 2 15.13 -13.38 -11.46
N ASP A 3 15.89 -13.37 -10.36
CA ASP A 3 15.45 -13.04 -9.01
C ASP A 3 14.74 -11.68 -9.02
N LYS A 4 13.41 -11.70 -9.12
CA LYS A 4 12.58 -10.50 -9.04
C LYS A 4 12.96 -9.77 -7.76
N LYS A 5 13.53 -8.56 -7.90
CA LYS A 5 13.92 -7.68 -6.80
C LYS A 5 12.70 -7.42 -5.91
N LYS A 6 12.54 -8.20 -4.86
CA LYS A 6 11.50 -7.99 -3.87
C LYS A 6 11.92 -6.84 -2.97
N VAL A 7 11.13 -5.77 -2.94
CA VAL A 7 11.20 -4.77 -1.88
C VAL A 7 10.63 -5.43 -0.61
N PRO A 8 11.46 -5.79 0.40
CA PRO A 8 11.03 -6.73 1.44
C PRO A 8 9.86 -6.25 2.31
N PHE A 9 9.71 -4.92 2.45
CA PHE A 9 8.63 -4.32 3.23
C PHE A 9 7.31 -4.18 2.44
N CYS A 10 7.35 -4.29 1.11
CA CYS A 10 6.15 -4.10 0.30
C CYS A 10 5.24 -5.32 0.46
N THR A 11 4.06 -5.10 1.05
CA THR A 11 3.04 -6.13 1.27
C THR A 11 1.91 -6.07 0.24
N CYS A 12 2.04 -5.26 -0.82
CA CYS A 12 1.03 -5.17 -1.88
C CYS A 12 0.99 -6.48 -2.69
N ASP A 13 -0.18 -7.13 -2.71
CA ASP A 13 -0.45 -8.39 -3.39
C ASP A 13 -1.04 -8.22 -4.80
N ASP A 14 -1.32 -6.99 -5.23
CA ASP A 14 -1.67 -6.68 -6.62
C ASP A 14 -0.41 -6.72 -7.51
N HIS A 15 -0.07 -7.94 -7.95
CA HIS A 15 1.04 -8.19 -8.87
C HIS A 15 0.71 -7.84 -10.34
N GLN A 16 -0.52 -7.46 -10.67
CA GLN A 16 -0.88 -6.99 -12.01
C GLN A 16 -0.60 -5.49 -12.17
N CYS A 17 -0.54 -4.75 -11.06
CA CYS A 17 -0.18 -3.33 -11.07
C CYS A 17 1.23 -3.11 -11.69
N PRO A 18 1.37 -2.24 -12.70
CA PRO A 18 2.66 -1.96 -13.34
C PRO A 18 3.65 -1.27 -12.40
N PHE A 19 3.17 -0.70 -11.29
CA PHE A 19 3.99 -0.04 -10.27
C PHE A 19 4.34 -0.94 -9.09
N ASN A 20 3.97 -2.22 -9.13
CA ASN A 20 4.40 -3.18 -8.12
C ASN A 20 5.91 -3.45 -8.33
N PRO A 21 6.75 -3.39 -7.27
CA PRO A 21 8.18 -3.63 -7.39
C PRO A 21 8.57 -5.01 -7.94
N VAL A 22 7.65 -5.99 -8.01
CA VAL A 22 7.93 -7.27 -8.69
C VAL A 22 7.96 -7.17 -10.22
N ASN A 23 7.52 -6.04 -10.78
CA ASN A 23 7.35 -5.81 -12.22
C ASN A 23 8.38 -4.84 -12.82
N HIS A 24 9.23 -4.23 -11.98
CA HIS A 24 10.27 -3.28 -12.42
C HIS A 24 11.36 -3.14 -11.34
N ASP A 25 12.43 -2.39 -11.60
CA ASP A 25 13.60 -2.29 -10.71
C ASP A 25 13.70 -0.96 -9.93
N GLN A 26 12.62 -0.17 -9.93
CA GLN A 26 12.56 1.18 -9.34
C GLN A 26 12.03 1.20 -7.89
N GLY A 27 11.91 0.03 -7.25
CA GLY A 27 11.38 -0.10 -5.90
C GLY A 27 9.92 0.38 -5.80
N CYS A 28 9.55 1.03 -4.69
CA CYS A 28 8.19 1.56 -4.52
C CYS A 28 7.97 2.97 -5.11
N THR A 29 9.00 3.59 -5.68
CA THR A 29 8.95 4.98 -6.20
C THR A 29 7.73 5.26 -7.08
N PRO A 30 7.42 4.47 -8.14
CA PRO A 30 6.27 4.77 -9.00
C PRO A 30 4.92 4.58 -8.29
N CYS A 31 4.82 3.61 -7.36
CA CYS A 31 3.63 3.42 -6.54
C CYS A 31 3.37 4.64 -5.63
N ILE A 32 4.41 5.12 -4.94
CA ILE A 32 4.31 6.32 -4.11
C ILE A 32 3.89 7.54 -4.95
N ALA A 33 4.52 7.75 -6.11
CA ALA A 33 4.18 8.86 -7.00
C ALA A 33 2.71 8.80 -7.47
N LYS A 34 2.21 7.61 -7.85
CA LYS A 34 0.81 7.40 -8.24
C LYS A 34 -0.15 7.76 -7.11
N ASN A 35 0.09 7.24 -5.90
CA ASN A 35 -0.78 7.46 -4.75
C ASN A 35 -0.79 8.94 -4.33
N LEU A 36 0.38 9.60 -4.30
CA LEU A 36 0.48 11.04 -4.00
C LEU A 36 -0.31 11.89 -5.01
N LYS A 37 -0.23 11.58 -6.31
CA LYS A 37 -1.00 12.29 -7.33
C LYS A 37 -2.51 12.12 -7.16
N ALA A 38 -2.95 10.98 -6.62
CA ALA A 38 -4.35 10.65 -6.41
C ALA A 38 -4.89 11.10 -5.04
N GLY A 39 -4.03 11.57 -4.12
CA GLY A 39 -4.43 11.84 -2.72
C GLY A 39 -4.71 10.55 -1.92
N GLU A 40 -4.14 9.43 -2.37
CA GLU A 40 -4.28 8.10 -1.81
C GLU A 40 -3.10 7.75 -0.89
N THR A 41 -3.34 6.87 0.08
CA THR A 41 -2.33 6.21 0.89
C THR A 41 -2.04 4.82 0.30
N PRO A 42 -0.77 4.41 0.11
CA PRO A 42 -0.46 3.11 -0.48
C PRO A 42 -1.00 1.92 0.33
N SER A 43 -1.42 0.87 -0.36
CA SER A 43 -2.02 -0.33 0.26
C SER A 43 -1.14 -1.03 1.30
N CYS A 44 0.20 -0.94 1.18
CA CYS A 44 1.12 -1.52 2.14
C CYS A 44 1.02 -0.89 3.54
N PHE A 45 0.60 0.38 3.64
CA PHE A 45 0.34 1.03 4.93
C PHE A 45 -0.92 0.47 5.57
N PHE A 46 -2.00 0.32 4.79
CA PHE A 46 -3.24 -0.32 5.26
C PHE A 46 -2.99 -1.77 5.70
N ASN A 47 -2.19 -2.54 4.95
CA ASN A 47 -1.84 -3.91 5.32
C ASN A 47 -1.02 -3.99 6.62
N LYS A 48 -0.24 -2.95 6.95
CA LYS A 48 0.50 -2.89 8.21
C LYS A 48 -0.42 -2.59 9.40
N LEU A 49 -1.39 -1.71 9.18
CA LEU A 49 -2.36 -1.25 10.17
C LEU A 49 -3.43 -2.32 10.47
N ASP A 50 -3.96 -2.93 9.43
CA ASP A 50 -5.01 -3.95 9.46
C ASP A 50 -4.58 -5.15 8.59
N PRO A 51 -3.74 -6.05 9.15
CA PRO A 51 -3.17 -7.18 8.40
C PRO A 51 -4.21 -8.22 8.00
N GLU A 52 -5.29 -8.34 8.77
CA GLU A 52 -6.40 -9.26 8.49
C GLU A 52 -7.45 -8.66 7.53
N LYS A 53 -7.25 -7.40 7.11
CA LYS A 53 -8.13 -6.67 6.18
C LYS A 53 -9.60 -6.62 6.68
N LYS A 54 -9.80 -6.46 7.99
CA LYS A 54 -11.12 -6.41 8.64
C LYS A 54 -11.82 -5.07 8.48
N GLU A 55 -11.08 -3.99 8.28
CA GLU A 55 -11.60 -2.63 8.21
C GLU A 55 -11.95 -2.23 6.78
N ASP A 56 -13.00 -1.42 6.64
CA ASP A 56 -13.35 -0.80 5.36
C ASP A 56 -12.34 0.28 4.99
N ARG A 57 -11.55 -0.01 3.95
CA ARG A 57 -10.49 0.85 3.42
C ARG A 57 -10.99 2.00 2.57
N GLY A 58 -12.28 2.05 2.23
CA GLY A 58 -12.87 3.06 1.37
C GLY A 58 -12.11 3.20 0.04
N ASP A 59 -11.85 4.44 -0.36
CA ASP A 59 -11.18 4.78 -1.61
C ASP A 59 -9.66 4.95 -1.45
N TYR A 60 -9.08 4.40 -0.38
CA TYR A 60 -7.65 4.54 -0.04
C TYR A 60 -7.20 5.98 0.18
N LEU A 61 -8.10 6.95 0.36
CA LEU A 61 -7.72 8.34 0.56
C LEU A 61 -7.02 8.51 1.92
N HIS A 62 -6.26 9.59 2.09
CA HIS A 62 -5.61 9.87 3.37
C HIS A 62 -6.59 9.90 4.56
N LYS A 63 -7.83 10.38 4.34
CA LYS A 63 -8.90 10.37 5.33
C LYS A 63 -9.34 8.95 5.73
N ASP A 64 -9.31 8.01 4.81
CA ASP A 64 -9.71 6.62 5.06
C ASP A 64 -8.63 5.93 5.90
N PHE A 65 -7.35 6.15 5.57
CA PHE A 65 -6.23 5.69 6.38
C PHE A 65 -6.31 6.26 7.82
N ALA A 66 -6.50 7.57 7.95
CA ALA A 66 -6.61 8.23 9.25
C ALA A 66 -7.79 7.69 10.08
N ARG A 67 -8.97 7.49 9.46
CA ARG A 67 -10.13 6.89 10.13
C ARG A 67 -9.80 5.53 10.74
N ILE A 68 -9.12 4.66 10.00
CA ILE A 68 -8.76 3.33 10.48
C ILE A 68 -7.72 3.42 11.61
N VAL A 69 -6.74 4.33 11.49
CA VAL A 69 -5.74 4.56 12.55
C VAL A 69 -6.44 4.95 13.85
N MET A 70 -7.34 5.93 13.81
CA MET A 70 -8.08 6.37 15.00
C MET A 70 -8.92 5.24 15.59
N LYS A 71 -9.61 4.45 14.75
CA LYS A 71 -10.44 3.34 15.21
C LYS A 71 -9.65 2.21 15.88
N LEU A 72 -8.45 1.90 15.38
CA LEU A 72 -7.63 0.77 15.87
C LEU A 72 -6.67 1.16 16.99
N HIS A 73 -6.41 2.46 17.21
CA HIS A 73 -5.43 2.97 18.16
C HIS A 73 -5.99 4.03 19.14
N GLU A 74 -7.31 4.17 19.24
CA GLU A 74 -7.92 4.81 20.41
C GLU A 74 -7.87 3.83 21.59
N ASP A 75 -7.17 4.22 22.66
CA ASP A 75 -7.12 3.54 23.96
C ASP A 75 -8.48 3.55 24.69
#